data_AF-A0A1V8RS95-F1
#
_entry.id   AF-A0A1V8RS95-F1
#
_cell.length_a   1.000
_cell.length_b   1.000
_cell.length_c   1.000
_cell.angle_alpha   90.00
_cell.angle_beta   90.00
_cell.angle_gamma   90.00
#
_symmetry.space_group_name_H-M   'P 1'
#
loop_
_entity.id
_entity.type
_entity.pdbx_description
1 polymer ?
#
loop_
_entity_poly.entity_id
_entity_poly.type
_entity_poly.pdbx_seq_one_letter_code
_entity_poly.pdbx_strand_id
1 'polypeptide(L)'
;MRTWTSATEIARLLLMRRVIWPLPREHELWRYRVLGAIIPDLDHVVAEQLQNLPTPAKPILPLDMRPALLAGVAIVERAGPEMLRMLRGHMMGDNRARFSDAAENMIAQAGTLRASRQMQLI
;
A
#
# COMPACT_ATOMS: atom_id res chain seq x y z
N MET A 1 15.66 15.34 3.32
CA MET A 1 15.64 13.86 3.35
C MET A 1 15.09 13.37 2.02
N ARG A 2 15.79 12.50 1.30
CA ARG A 2 15.35 12.02 -0.02
C ARG A 2 14.96 10.55 0.14
N THR A 3 13.68 10.26 -0.07
CA THR A 3 13.07 8.94 0.08
C THR A 3 13.53 8.02 -1.05
N TRP A 4 13.49 6.71 -0.84
CA TRP A 4 13.92 5.71 -1.83
C TRP A 4 12.88 5.51 -2.94
N THR A 5 11.66 6.01 -2.77
CA THR A 5 10.58 5.96 -3.77
C THR A 5 9.59 7.12 -3.57
N SER A 6 8.61 7.23 -4.45
CA SER A 6 7.55 8.24 -4.42
C SER A 6 6.48 7.93 -3.37
N ALA A 7 6.20 8.90 -2.50
CA ALA A 7 5.11 8.85 -1.53
C ALA A 7 3.74 8.52 -2.18
N THR A 8 3.51 9.04 -3.38
CA THR A 8 2.27 8.79 -4.15
C THR A 8 2.17 7.34 -4.59
N GLU A 9 3.26 6.71 -5.02
CA GLU A 9 3.25 5.29 -5.42
C GLU A 9 3.01 4.39 -4.21
N ILE A 10 3.63 4.70 -3.06
CA ILE A 10 3.35 4.01 -1.80
C ILE A 10 1.86 4.17 -1.45
N ALA A 11 1.32 5.38 -1.48
CA ALA A 11 -0.09 5.62 -1.17
C ALA A 11 -1.03 4.79 -2.06
N ARG A 12 -0.73 4.67 -3.36
CA ARG A 12 -1.53 3.83 -4.28
C ARG A 12 -1.48 2.36 -3.89
N LEU A 13 -0.30 1.83 -3.55
CA LEU A 13 -0.17 0.45 -3.07
C LEU A 13 -0.95 0.24 -1.77
N LEU A 14 -0.86 1.18 -0.83
CA LEU A 14 -1.57 1.10 0.46
C LEU A 14 -3.09 1.11 0.30
N LEU A 15 -3.61 1.81 -0.69
CA LEU A 15 -5.05 1.87 -0.99
C LEU A 15 -5.53 0.69 -1.86
N MET A 16 -4.66 -0.25 -2.21
CA MET A 16 -5.01 -1.45 -2.96
C MET A 16 -5.80 -2.44 -2.10
N ARG A 17 -6.83 -3.06 -2.67
CA ARG A 17 -7.63 -4.11 -2.01
C ARG A 17 -6.79 -5.36 -1.76
N ARG A 18 -6.90 -5.96 -0.57
CA ARG A 18 -6.18 -7.21 -0.28
C ARG A 18 -6.81 -8.44 -0.95
N VAL A 19 -8.14 -8.44 -1.14
CA VAL A 19 -8.91 -9.58 -1.67
C VAL A 19 -9.64 -9.18 -2.96
N ILE A 20 -9.67 -10.08 -3.94
CA ILE A 20 -10.58 -10.02 -5.09
C ILE A 20 -11.57 -11.18 -5.00
N TRP A 21 -12.78 -10.94 -5.48
CA TRP A 21 -13.85 -11.90 -5.71
C TRP A 21 -13.37 -13.18 -6.44
N PRO A 22 -13.92 -14.38 -6.13
CA PRO A 22 -14.97 -14.67 -5.15
C PRO A 22 -14.43 -14.85 -3.72
N LEU A 23 -15.29 -14.53 -2.75
CA LEU A 23 -14.98 -14.47 -1.32
C LEU A 23 -14.84 -15.86 -0.70
N PRO A 24 -13.92 -16.09 0.26
CA PRO A 24 -14.18 -17.03 1.34
C PRO A 24 -15.45 -16.55 2.06
N ARG A 25 -16.38 -17.45 2.40
CA ARG A 25 -17.75 -17.15 2.89
C ARG A 25 -17.81 -16.38 4.22
N GLU A 26 -16.70 -15.84 4.71
CA GLU A 26 -16.56 -15.20 6.01
C GLU A 26 -16.20 -13.70 5.85
N HIS A 27 -17.15 -12.85 6.29
CA HIS A 27 -17.02 -11.45 6.73
C HIS A 27 -16.18 -10.46 5.90
N GLU A 28 -16.82 -9.57 5.12
CA GLU A 28 -16.37 -8.22 4.69
C GLU A 28 -14.90 -7.97 4.24
N LEU A 29 -14.08 -9.00 4.01
CA LEU A 29 -12.64 -8.92 3.70
C LEU A 29 -12.32 -8.12 2.42
N TRP A 30 -13.30 -7.94 1.52
CA TRP A 30 -13.17 -7.13 0.30
C TRP A 30 -12.98 -5.64 0.57
N ARG A 31 -13.32 -5.16 1.77
CA ARG A 31 -13.16 -3.76 2.19
C ARG A 31 -11.72 -3.45 2.56
N TYR A 32 -11.00 -4.43 3.10
CA TYR A 32 -9.66 -4.23 3.66
C TYR A 32 -8.62 -3.91 2.57
N ARG A 33 -7.89 -2.83 2.83
CA ARG A 33 -6.80 -2.33 1.98
C ARG A 33 -5.47 -2.68 2.60
N VAL A 34 -4.39 -2.71 1.83
CA VAL A 34 -3.03 -2.92 2.37
C VAL A 34 -2.75 -2.01 3.57
N LEU A 35 -3.26 -0.78 3.56
CA LEU A 35 -3.10 0.18 4.65
C LEU A 35 -3.44 -0.37 6.04
N GLY A 36 -4.51 -1.15 6.19
CA GLY A 36 -4.88 -1.73 7.50
C GLY A 36 -3.94 -2.83 8.01
N ALA A 37 -2.98 -3.28 7.20
CA ALA A 37 -1.95 -4.25 7.63
C ALA A 37 -0.80 -3.51 8.32
N ILE A 38 -0.73 -2.19 8.14
CA ILE A 38 0.28 -1.32 8.73
C ILE A 38 -0.32 -0.52 9.88
N ILE A 39 -1.54 -0.01 9.70
CA ILE A 39 -2.25 0.78 10.70
C ILE A 39 -3.14 -0.17 11.51
N PRO A 40 -2.81 -0.43 12.79
CA PRO A 40 -3.61 -1.30 13.65
C PRO A 40 -5.06 -0.81 13.73
N ASP A 41 -6.00 -1.74 13.83
CA ASP A 41 -7.44 -1.50 14.01
C ASP A 41 -8.13 -0.70 12.89
N LEU A 42 -7.41 -0.26 11.85
CA LEU A 42 -8.00 0.51 10.75
C LEU A 42 -9.07 -0.29 10.00
N ASP A 43 -8.82 -1.58 9.77
CA ASP A 43 -9.79 -2.47 9.12
C ASP A 43 -11.09 -2.57 9.95
N HIS A 44 -10.98 -2.57 11.29
CA HIS A 44 -12.13 -2.60 12.20
C HIS A 44 -12.91 -1.28 12.17
N VAL A 45 -12.22 -0.14 12.26
CA VAL A 45 -12.85 1.19 12.16
C VAL A 45 -13.57 1.38 10.81
N VAL A 46 -12.99 0.91 9.71
CA VAL A 46 -13.61 0.96 8.38
C VAL A 46 -14.88 0.10 8.29
N ALA A 47 -14.85 -1.08 8.91
CA ALA A 47 -16.01 -1.97 8.97
C ALA A 47 -17.14 -1.34 9.79
N GLU A 48 -16.84 -0.84 10.99
CA GLU A 48 -17.81 -0.24 11.91
C GLU A 48 -18.43 1.06 11.39
N GLN A 49 -17.62 1.95 10.83
CA GLN A 49 -18.08 3.29 10.44
C GLN A 49 -18.71 3.34 9.04
N LEU A 50 -18.93 2.19 8.38
CA LEU A 50 -19.48 2.11 7.02
C LEU A 50 -18.75 3.02 6.01
N GLN A 51 -17.47 3.32 6.25
CA GLN A 51 -16.75 4.27 5.41
C GLN A 51 -16.53 3.70 4.01
N ASN A 52 -16.90 4.50 3.02
CA ASN A 52 -16.63 4.18 1.63
C ASN A 52 -15.18 4.55 1.33
N LEU A 53 -14.31 3.55 1.48
CA LEU A 53 -12.95 3.63 0.95
C LEU A 53 -12.97 3.95 -0.56
N PRO A 54 -11.92 4.62 -1.08
CA PRO A 54 -11.88 5.04 -2.47
C PRO A 54 -12.20 3.89 -3.43
N THR A 55 -13.14 4.17 -4.34
CA THR A 55 -13.48 3.29 -5.46
C THR A 55 -13.21 4.04 -6.77
N PRO A 56 -13.14 3.36 -7.92
CA PRO A 56 -13.05 4.06 -9.20
C PRO A 56 -14.14 5.12 -9.41
N ALA A 57 -15.35 4.88 -8.87
CA ALA A 57 -16.47 5.81 -8.93
C ALA A 57 -16.39 6.95 -7.89
N LYS A 58 -15.66 6.77 -6.79
CA LYS A 58 -15.43 7.76 -5.73
C LYS A 58 -13.96 7.73 -5.32
N PRO A 59 -13.06 8.40 -6.07
CA PRO A 59 -11.61 8.25 -5.89
C PRO A 59 -11.06 9.05 -4.71
N ILE A 60 -11.86 9.94 -4.12
CA ILE A 60 -11.43 10.84 -3.05
C ILE A 60 -11.41 10.07 -1.71
N LEU A 61 -10.26 10.07 -1.05
CA LEU A 61 -10.13 9.52 0.30
C LEU A 61 -10.84 10.44 1.32
N PRO A 62 -11.71 9.87 2.20
CA PRO A 62 -12.31 10.61 3.32
C PRO A 62 -11.27 11.35 4.16
N LEU A 63 -11.63 12.53 4.68
CA LEU A 63 -10.71 13.44 5.35
C LEU A 63 -10.10 12.84 6.63
N ASP A 64 -10.92 12.14 7.39
CA ASP A 64 -10.61 11.41 8.61
C ASP A 64 -9.68 10.20 8.39
N MET A 65 -9.62 9.64 7.18
CA MET A 65 -8.69 8.56 6.82
C MET A 65 -7.33 9.06 6.34
N ARG A 66 -7.19 10.34 6.00
CA ARG A 66 -5.92 10.90 5.50
C ARG A 66 -4.77 10.77 6.50
N PRO A 67 -4.95 11.00 7.82
CA PRO A 67 -3.89 10.78 8.80
C PRO A 67 -3.36 9.34 8.78
N ALA A 68 -4.25 8.35 8.67
CA ALA A 68 -3.86 6.94 8.59
C ALA A 68 -3.05 6.66 7.32
N LEU A 69 -3.47 7.20 6.16
CA LEU A 69 -2.70 7.05 4.92
C LEU A 69 -1.32 7.69 5.02
N LEU A 70 -1.24 8.92 5.54
CA LEU A 70 0.04 9.63 5.71
C LEU A 70 0.98 8.89 6.65
N ALA A 71 0.45 8.36 7.76
CA ALA A 71 1.21 7.52 8.68
C ALA A 71 1.72 6.24 8.00
N GLY A 72 0.85 5.55 7.24
CA GLY A 72 1.23 4.35 6.49
C GLY A 72 2.32 4.62 5.47
N VAL A 73 2.23 5.73 4.73
CA VAL A 73 3.27 6.16 3.80
C VAL A 73 4.58 6.39 4.53
N ALA A 74 4.57 7.16 5.61
CA ALA A 74 5.77 7.46 6.39
C ALA A 74 6.45 6.19 6.96
N ILE A 75 5.65 5.21 7.41
CA ILE A 75 6.16 3.92 7.90
C ILE A 75 6.86 3.16 6.78
N VAL A 76 6.24 3.02 5.60
CA VAL A 76 6.84 2.32 4.45
C VAL A 76 8.08 3.05 3.95
N GLU A 77 8.03 4.38 3.84
CA GLU A 77 9.18 5.19 3.43
C GLU A 77 10.37 4.99 4.36
N ARG A 78 10.12 4.93 5.68
CA ARG A 78 11.16 4.73 6.69
C ARG A 78 11.67 3.30 6.76
N ALA A 79 10.78 2.31 6.64
CA ALA A 79 11.11 0.89 6.74
C ALA A 79 11.80 0.34 5.50
N GLY A 80 11.52 0.92 4.32
CA GLY A 80 12.20 0.53 3.08
C GLY A 80 11.44 -0.50 2.23
N PRO A 81 12.07 -0.95 1.13
CA PRO A 81 11.58 -2.01 0.24
C PRO A 81 11.07 -3.27 0.94
N GLU A 82 11.69 -3.64 2.06
CA GLU A 82 11.39 -4.82 2.86
C GLU A 82 9.95 -4.80 3.38
N MET A 83 9.44 -3.61 3.71
CA MET A 83 8.06 -3.43 4.14
C MET A 83 7.08 -3.79 3.01
N LEU A 84 7.37 -3.41 1.76
CA LEU A 84 6.51 -3.81 0.64
C LEU A 84 6.51 -5.33 0.43
N ARG A 85 7.68 -5.99 0.60
CA ARG A 85 7.77 -7.45 0.51
C ARG A 85 7.00 -8.15 1.63
N MET A 86 7.01 -7.60 2.84
CA MET A 86 6.19 -8.09 3.95
C MET A 86 4.69 -7.93 3.64
N LEU A 87 4.27 -6.76 3.14
CA LEU A 87 2.87 -6.47 2.81
C LEU A 87 2.29 -7.37 1.71
N ARG A 88 3.14 -7.90 0.83
CA ARG A 88 2.74 -8.95 -0.13
C ARG A 88 2.10 -10.16 0.55
N GLY A 89 2.55 -10.52 1.76
CA GLY A 89 1.98 -11.62 2.54
C GLY A 89 0.52 -11.40 2.97
N HIS A 90 0.08 -10.14 2.98
CA HIS A 90 -1.29 -9.77 3.30
C HIS A 90 -2.21 -9.69 2.07
N MET A 91 -1.68 -9.94 0.87
CA MET A 91 -2.43 -9.90 -0.39
C MET A 91 -2.90 -11.29 -0.82
N MET A 92 -4.07 -11.35 -1.46
CA MET A 92 -4.68 -12.60 -1.94
C MET A 92 -5.06 -12.52 -3.43
N GLY A 93 -5.06 -13.66 -4.10
CA GLY A 93 -5.49 -13.80 -5.50
C GLY A 93 -4.73 -12.90 -6.49
N ASP A 94 -5.39 -12.40 -7.53
CA ASP A 94 -4.74 -11.59 -8.57
C ASP A 94 -4.20 -10.26 -8.03
N ASN A 95 -4.78 -9.74 -6.93
CA ASN A 95 -4.25 -8.52 -6.32
C ASN A 95 -2.88 -8.76 -5.68
N ARG A 96 -2.56 -10.01 -5.26
CA ARG A 96 -1.20 -10.36 -4.85
C ARG A 96 -0.21 -10.24 -6.00
N ALA A 97 -0.57 -10.74 -7.18
CA ALA A 97 0.29 -10.63 -8.37
C ALA A 97 0.48 -9.16 -8.75
N ARG A 98 -0.62 -8.41 -8.93
CA ARG A 98 -0.58 -6.99 -9.27
C ARG A 98 0.18 -6.13 -8.25
N PHE A 99 0.01 -6.40 -6.96
CA PHE A 99 0.78 -5.73 -5.91
C PHE A 99 2.26 -6.07 -6.00
N SER A 100 2.60 -7.35 -6.24
CA SER A 100 3.99 -7.78 -6.37
C SER A 100 4.67 -7.10 -7.55
N ASP A 101 4.01 -7.05 -8.71
CA ASP A 101 4.57 -6.40 -9.91
C ASP A 101 4.82 -4.92 -9.67
N ALA A 102 3.85 -4.21 -9.10
CA ALA A 102 3.98 -2.79 -8.78
C ALA A 102 5.07 -2.54 -7.72
N ALA A 103 5.12 -3.36 -6.66
CA ALA A 103 6.13 -3.23 -5.62
C ALA A 103 7.55 -3.50 -6.14
N GLU A 104 7.76 -4.59 -6.89
CA GLU A 104 9.09 -4.92 -7.43
C GLU A 104 9.54 -3.88 -8.48
N ASN A 105 8.63 -3.34 -9.29
CA ASN A 105 8.95 -2.22 -10.18
C ASN A 105 9.43 -0.99 -9.41
N MET A 106 8.76 -0.62 -8.31
CA MET A 106 9.20 0.49 -7.45
C MET A 106 10.57 0.22 -6.82
N ILE A 107 10.83 -1.01 -6.39
CA ILE A 107 12.10 -1.41 -5.78
C ILE A 107 13.23 -1.39 -6.81
N ALA A 108 12.98 -1.90 -8.02
CA ALA A 108 13.95 -1.89 -9.11
C ALA A 108 14.34 -0.45 -9.49
N GLN A 109 13.36 0.45 -9.63
CA GLN A 109 13.59 1.87 -9.90
C GLN A 109 14.43 2.54 -8.79
N ALA A 110 14.14 2.22 -7.52
CA ALA A 110 14.94 2.70 -6.40
C ALA A 110 16.39 2.23 -6.46
N GLY A 111 16.61 0.97 -6.86
CA GLY A 111 17.93 0.39 -7.11
C GLY A 111 18.70 1.08 -8.24
N THR A 112 18.06 1.34 -9.38
CA THR A 112 18.66 2.07 -10.51
C THR A 112 19.08 3.48 -10.11
N LEU A 113 18.21 4.23 -9.41
CA LEU A 113 18.51 5.57 -8.92
C LEU A 113 19.75 5.57 -7.99
N ARG A 114 19.90 4.54 -7.17
CA ARG A 114 21.06 4.36 -6.29
C ARG A 114 22.33 4.05 -7.10
N ALA A 115 22.26 3.13 -8.06
CA ALA A 115 23.39 2.74 -8.90
C ALA A 115 23.89 3.89 -9.78
N SER A 116 22.99 4.66 -10.40
CA SER A 116 23.35 5.84 -11.18
C SER A 116 24.08 6.89 -10.34
N ARG A 117 23.70 7.07 -9.06
CA ARG A 117 24.42 7.99 -8.17
C ARG A 117 25.81 7.50 -7.81
N GLN A 118 25.99 6.20 -7.59
CA GLN A 118 27.32 5.66 -7.32
C GLN A 118 28.26 5.92 -8.49
N MET A 119 27.77 5.82 -9.74
CA MET A 119 28.56 6.14 -10.93
C MET A 119 28.87 7.63 -11.11
N GLN A 120 28.08 8.55 -10.52
CA GLN A 120 28.34 9.99 -10.54
C GLN A 120 29.36 10.45 -9.48
N LEU A 121 29.76 9.55 -8.59
CA LEU A 121 30.67 9.84 -7.48
C LEU A 121 32.06 9.21 -7.68
N ILE A 122 32.34 8.65 -8.86
CA ILE A 122 33.63 8.07 -9.27
C ILE A 122 34.32 9.01 -10.25
#